data_AF-A0A939W581-F1
#
_entry.id   AF-A0A939W581-F1
#
_cell.length_a   1.000
_cell.length_b   1.000
_cell.length_c   1.000
_cell.angle_alpha   90.00
_cell.angle_beta   90.00
_cell.angle_gamma   90.00
#
_symmetry.space_group_name_H-M   'P 1'
#
loop_
_entity.id
_entity.type
_entity.pdbx_description
1 polymer ?
#
loop_
_entity_poly.entity_id
_entity_poly.type
_entity_poly.pdbx_seq_one_letter_code
_entity_poly.pdbx_strand_id
1 'polypeptide(L)'
;MKFSVRNACIISLLSLCMLFFTACKGNTQDNRVTGAALTPTNTPEVTVQVEKATYEITFSGNKGKKCPENAVKTEGEAFTIPEGIPERKCYTFAGWFVADDPEKLYLPGDSYTDDRETEFLASWKLDESTDDPKLGTNRISFSGKHEDIFVTDKYYYYEGEKFFVFFDKDLKIPGDLCDNIALVMDQLEEETGLSFDYPEKVPSMSLVRDSFFGEDDPWRYIEGGKKVFIYLVADREGAGYISVSGVSGRYITIVMYELFSDELWNSVPDFRDNPWRLADYISYYIFAHELAHTLTSRYHPGLTSIISEGSADYYAERVSRALKDRSEDFQKSYENFEKVQKSTKIAKKITPQTAEDIFLVDFEDVDHANRGDEYTFGRMFFEFVTERYGDSFLKDFLAGAKERRLRSMSSDPPARETGRHAQLVKDLAGEDVFTEFGKWYQSGKYSR
;
A
#
# COMPACT_ATOMS: atom_id res chain seq x y z
N MET A 1 -32.90 6.53 -45.07
CA MET A 1 -31.69 6.14 -44.31
C MET A 1 -31.76 4.66 -44.02
N LYS A 2 -30.68 3.91 -44.28
CA LYS A 2 -30.56 2.49 -43.95
C LYS A 2 -30.39 2.34 -42.43
N PHE A 3 -31.19 1.51 -41.78
CA PHE A 3 -30.88 1.00 -40.44
C PHE A 3 -30.68 -0.52 -40.52
N SER A 4 -29.53 -0.95 -40.00
CA SER A 4 -29.14 -2.34 -39.81
C SER A 4 -29.73 -2.81 -38.48
N VAL A 5 -30.50 -3.90 -38.50
CA VAL A 5 -31.02 -4.55 -37.28
C VAL A 5 -30.17 -5.79 -37.01
N ARG A 6 -29.47 -5.81 -35.86
CA ARG A 6 -28.89 -7.03 -35.29
C ARG A 6 -29.51 -7.27 -33.91
N ASN A 7 -30.27 -8.37 -33.83
CA ASN A 7 -30.72 -9.12 -32.64
C ASN A 7 -31.59 -8.35 -31.63
N ALA A 8 -32.65 -8.88 -31.04
CA ALA A 8 -33.49 -10.04 -31.26
C ALA A 8 -34.71 -9.78 -30.36
N CYS A 9 -35.91 -9.65 -30.90
CA CYS A 9 -37.11 -9.93 -30.13
C CYS A 9 -38.23 -10.30 -31.10
N ILE A 10 -38.47 -11.59 -31.19
CA ILE A 10 -39.56 -12.21 -31.94
C ILE A 10 -40.83 -11.86 -31.18
N ILE A 11 -41.56 -10.85 -31.64
CA ILE A 11 -42.95 -10.63 -31.23
C ILE A 11 -43.81 -10.83 -32.48
N SER A 12 -44.28 -12.07 -32.60
CA SER A 12 -45.55 -12.50 -33.23
C SER A 12 -46.29 -11.49 -34.10
N LEU A 13 -45.92 -11.40 -35.39
CA LEU A 13 -46.75 -10.82 -36.46
C LEU A 13 -47.50 -11.88 -37.28
N LEU A 14 -47.53 -13.14 -36.81
CA LEU A 14 -48.13 -14.27 -37.51
C LEU A 14 -49.58 -14.60 -37.10
N SER A 15 -50.19 -13.88 -36.14
CA SER A 15 -51.55 -14.20 -35.65
C SER A 15 -52.71 -13.40 -36.27
N LEU A 16 -52.51 -12.65 -37.35
CA LEU A 16 -53.60 -11.85 -37.95
C LEU A 16 -53.95 -12.18 -39.41
N CYS A 17 -53.39 -13.25 -40.00
CA CYS A 17 -53.69 -13.65 -41.39
C CYS A 17 -54.24 -15.07 -41.58
N MET A 18 -54.56 -15.80 -40.52
CA MET A 18 -55.25 -17.11 -40.62
C MET A 18 -56.64 -17.04 -39.98
N LEU A 19 -57.53 -16.28 -40.61
CA LEU A 19 -58.97 -16.37 -40.32
C LEU A 19 -59.77 -16.44 -41.62
N PHE A 20 -59.31 -17.17 -42.64
CA PHE A 20 -60.18 -17.66 -43.70
C PHE A 20 -59.66 -19.01 -44.23
N PHE A 21 -60.60 -19.96 -44.35
CA PHE A 21 -60.49 -21.33 -44.86
C PHE A 21 -60.08 -22.44 -43.88
N THR A 22 -61.08 -22.93 -43.13
CA THR A 22 -61.24 -24.38 -42.93
C THR A 22 -62.60 -24.81 -43.46
N ALA A 23 -62.56 -25.72 -44.44
CA ALA A 23 -63.70 -26.23 -45.18
C ALA A 23 -64.54 -27.22 -44.35
N CYS A 24 -65.86 -27.04 -44.36
CA CYS A 24 -66.82 -28.13 -44.15
C CYS A 24 -67.24 -28.71 -45.51
N LYS A 25 -67.20 -30.03 -45.62
CA LYS A 25 -67.74 -30.80 -46.76
C LYS A 25 -69.26 -30.68 -46.80
N GLY A 26 -69.81 -30.32 -47.95
CA GLY A 26 -71.25 -30.38 -48.26
C GLY A 26 -71.56 -29.98 -49.71
N ASN A 27 -71.97 -30.97 -50.49
CA ASN A 27 -72.68 -30.97 -51.79
C ASN A 27 -72.91 -29.67 -52.61
N THR A 28 -72.51 -29.76 -53.90
CA THR A 28 -73.11 -29.21 -55.14
C THR A 28 -73.93 -27.90 -55.10
N GLN A 29 -73.40 -26.82 -55.68
CA GLN A 29 -73.84 -26.30 -56.99
C GLN A 29 -72.99 -25.10 -57.42
N ASP A 30 -72.80 -25.02 -58.74
CA ASP A 30 -72.23 -23.91 -59.50
C ASP A 30 -72.96 -22.60 -59.18
N ASN A 31 -72.23 -21.52 -58.88
CA ASN A 31 -72.67 -20.16 -59.17
C ASN A 31 -71.50 -19.18 -59.11
N ARG A 32 -71.11 -18.71 -60.29
CA ARG A 32 -70.36 -17.47 -60.47
C ARG A 32 -71.13 -16.32 -59.82
N VAL A 33 -70.50 -15.63 -58.87
CA VAL A 33 -70.92 -14.28 -58.47
C VAL A 33 -69.78 -13.32 -58.72
N THR A 34 -69.96 -12.52 -59.76
CA THR A 34 -69.17 -11.33 -60.10
C THR A 34 -69.50 -10.18 -59.14
N GLY A 35 -68.44 -9.55 -58.62
CA GLY A 35 -68.39 -8.12 -58.32
C GLY A 35 -69.29 -7.57 -57.20
N ALA A 36 -68.71 -7.39 -56.01
CA ALA A 36 -69.05 -6.27 -55.14
C ALA A 36 -67.77 -5.78 -54.45
N ALA A 37 -67.40 -4.53 -54.72
CA ALA A 37 -66.27 -3.88 -54.07
C ALA A 37 -66.60 -3.68 -52.58
N LEU A 38 -65.81 -4.30 -51.70
CA LEU A 38 -65.76 -3.92 -50.29
C LEU A 38 -64.70 -2.83 -50.15
N THR A 39 -65.14 -1.60 -49.92
CA THR A 39 -64.26 -0.51 -49.48
C THR A 39 -63.75 -0.83 -48.07
N PRO A 40 -62.43 -0.81 -47.82
CA PRO A 40 -61.91 -1.01 -46.48
C PRO A 40 -62.13 0.29 -45.69
N THR A 41 -63.21 0.37 -44.93
CA THR A 41 -63.54 1.53 -44.07
C THR A 41 -63.24 1.25 -42.61
N ASN A 42 -62.06 0.71 -42.29
CA ASN A 42 -61.41 0.84 -40.98
C ASN A 42 -60.06 0.10 -41.01
N THR A 43 -58.97 0.84 -41.17
CA THR A 43 -57.66 0.36 -40.72
C THR A 43 -57.65 0.56 -39.21
N PRO A 44 -57.58 -0.48 -38.37
CA PRO A 44 -57.37 -0.26 -36.94
C PRO A 44 -55.97 0.35 -36.77
N GLU A 45 -55.90 1.59 -36.27
CA GLU A 45 -54.66 2.12 -35.72
C GLU A 45 -54.33 1.30 -34.48
N VAL A 46 -53.29 0.46 -34.60
CA VAL A 46 -52.70 -0.21 -33.45
C VAL A 46 -51.63 0.71 -32.89
N THR A 47 -51.97 1.45 -31.83
CA THR A 47 -50.98 2.23 -31.08
C THR A 47 -50.17 1.26 -30.21
N VAL A 48 -48.96 0.92 -30.64
CA VAL A 48 -48.00 0.17 -29.81
C VAL A 48 -47.41 1.16 -28.82
N GLN A 49 -47.80 1.04 -27.54
CA GLN A 49 -47.09 1.72 -26.45
C GLN A 49 -45.79 0.94 -26.20
N VAL A 50 -44.66 1.47 -26.67
CA VAL A 50 -43.34 0.94 -26.29
C VAL A 50 -43.01 1.56 -24.94
N GLU A 51 -43.07 0.77 -23.87
CA GLU A 51 -42.56 1.19 -22.58
C GLU A 51 -41.04 1.39 -22.71
N LYS A 52 -40.59 2.59 -22.38
CA LYS A 52 -39.17 2.93 -22.35
C LYS A 52 -38.49 2.17 -21.21
N ALA A 53 -37.26 1.72 -21.43
CA ALA A 53 -36.47 1.15 -20.33
C ALA A 53 -36.22 2.21 -19.24
N THR A 54 -35.95 1.74 -18.03
CA THR A 54 -35.56 2.58 -16.90
C THR A 54 -34.25 2.07 -16.30
N TYR A 55 -33.42 2.99 -15.82
CA TYR A 55 -32.09 2.70 -15.29
C TYR A 55 -31.95 3.25 -13.89
N GLU A 56 -31.38 2.46 -12.99
CA GLU A 56 -31.06 2.90 -11.63
C GLU A 56 -29.83 3.82 -11.63
N ILE A 57 -29.94 4.93 -10.93
CA ILE A 57 -28.86 5.88 -10.68
C ILE A 57 -28.61 5.92 -9.17
N THR A 58 -27.40 5.55 -8.75
CA THR A 58 -27.03 5.51 -7.33
C THR A 58 -25.91 6.49 -7.03
N PHE A 59 -25.87 6.97 -5.78
CA PHE A 59 -24.82 7.86 -5.29
C PHE A 59 -24.09 7.23 -4.12
N SER A 60 -22.78 7.11 -4.25
CA SER A 60 -21.90 6.63 -3.20
C SER A 60 -20.91 7.72 -2.82
N GLY A 61 -20.95 8.11 -1.55
CA GLY A 61 -20.12 9.18 -1.02
C GLY A 61 -18.63 8.85 -1.00
N ASN A 62 -18.24 7.63 -1.37
CA ASN A 62 -16.85 7.18 -1.42
C ASN A 62 -16.08 7.64 -0.17
N LYS A 63 -16.56 7.18 1.00
CA LYS A 63 -16.14 7.55 2.38
C LYS A 63 -16.71 8.86 2.93
N GLY A 64 -17.35 9.68 2.11
CA GLY A 64 -18.23 10.78 2.56
C GLY A 64 -19.59 10.28 3.04
N LYS A 65 -20.32 11.16 3.72
CA LYS A 65 -21.69 10.92 4.25
C LYS A 65 -22.68 11.91 3.62
N LYS A 66 -23.97 11.75 3.92
CA LYS A 66 -25.06 12.63 3.45
C LYS A 66 -25.15 12.73 1.92
N CYS A 67 -25.12 11.58 1.25
CA CYS A 67 -25.25 11.52 -0.21
C CYS A 67 -26.68 11.86 -0.66
N PRO A 68 -26.87 12.29 -1.91
CA PRO A 68 -28.19 12.33 -2.53
C PRO A 68 -28.90 10.97 -2.49
N GLU A 69 -30.24 11.01 -2.59
CA GLU A 69 -31.05 9.80 -2.74
C GLU A 69 -30.84 9.18 -4.13
N ASN A 70 -30.94 7.84 -4.21
CA ASN A 70 -30.94 7.13 -5.47
C ASN A 70 -32.15 7.53 -6.32
N ALA A 71 -32.00 7.47 -7.64
CA ALA A 71 -33.02 7.88 -8.59
C ALA A 71 -33.18 6.84 -9.71
N VAL A 72 -34.22 7.01 -10.52
CA VAL A 72 -34.48 6.22 -11.71
C VAL A 72 -34.53 7.16 -12.91
N LYS A 73 -33.77 6.83 -13.96
CA LYS A 73 -33.73 7.56 -15.24
C LYS A 73 -34.51 6.78 -16.29
N THR A 74 -35.36 7.45 -17.06
CA THR A 74 -36.05 6.86 -18.22
C THR A 74 -35.16 6.96 -19.46
N GLU A 75 -35.20 5.93 -20.31
CA GLU A 75 -34.46 5.87 -21.57
C GLU A 75 -34.71 7.09 -22.47
N GLY A 76 -33.63 7.66 -23.00
CA GLY A 76 -33.64 8.84 -23.87
C GLY A 76 -33.95 10.17 -23.18
N GLU A 77 -34.14 10.19 -21.86
CA GLU A 77 -34.32 11.41 -21.08
C GLU A 77 -33.04 11.77 -20.34
N ALA A 78 -32.68 13.05 -20.30
CA ALA A 78 -31.53 13.52 -19.54
C ALA A 78 -31.83 13.48 -18.04
N PHE A 79 -30.88 12.99 -17.25
CA PHE A 79 -30.92 13.04 -15.79
C PHE A 79 -30.09 14.23 -15.30
N THR A 80 -30.63 15.04 -14.40
CA THR A 80 -29.88 16.16 -13.77
C THR A 80 -29.31 15.69 -12.45
N ILE A 81 -28.00 15.89 -12.27
CA ILE A 81 -27.31 15.54 -11.02
C ILE A 81 -27.89 16.39 -9.87
N PRO A 82 -28.30 15.77 -8.74
CA PRO A 82 -28.86 16.50 -7.60
C PRO A 82 -27.91 17.55 -7.01
N GLU A 83 -28.47 18.65 -6.50
CA GLU A 83 -27.76 19.73 -5.81
C GLU A 83 -27.17 19.31 -4.43
N GLY A 84 -27.56 18.14 -3.92
CA GLY A 84 -27.06 17.61 -2.66
C GLY A 84 -25.58 17.25 -2.75
N ILE A 85 -24.73 17.92 -1.96
CA ILE A 85 -23.30 17.66 -1.91
C ILE A 85 -22.99 16.80 -0.67
N PRO A 86 -22.27 15.67 -0.81
CA PRO A 86 -21.88 14.85 0.32
C PRO A 86 -20.86 15.59 1.19
N GLU A 87 -20.75 15.19 2.45
CA GLU A 87 -19.80 15.76 3.41
C GLU A 87 -18.72 14.75 3.76
N ARG A 88 -17.45 15.19 3.71
CA ARG A 88 -16.30 14.44 4.18
C ARG A 88 -15.37 15.38 4.94
N LYS A 89 -15.08 15.04 6.20
CA LYS A 89 -14.25 15.89 7.06
C LYS A 89 -12.84 16.06 6.47
N CYS A 90 -12.36 17.30 6.40
CA CYS A 90 -11.07 17.73 5.82
C CYS A 90 -10.94 17.53 4.30
N TYR A 91 -12.05 17.34 3.60
CA TYR A 91 -12.05 17.24 2.15
C TYR A 91 -13.12 18.15 1.54
N THR A 92 -12.74 18.83 0.47
CA THR A 92 -13.65 19.52 -0.43
C THR A 92 -14.15 18.55 -1.49
N PHE A 93 -15.47 18.52 -1.70
CA PHE A 93 -16.09 17.74 -2.77
C PHE A 93 -15.66 18.29 -4.14
N ALA A 94 -15.07 17.43 -4.98
CA ALA A 94 -14.53 17.83 -6.29
C ALA A 94 -15.49 17.52 -7.45
N GLY A 95 -16.50 16.65 -7.23
CA GLY A 95 -17.44 16.21 -8.25
C GLY A 95 -17.76 14.71 -8.14
N TRP A 96 -18.65 14.23 -8.99
CA TRP A 96 -19.00 12.82 -9.13
C TRP A 96 -18.30 12.22 -10.34
N PHE A 97 -17.77 11.01 -10.23
CA PHE A 97 -17.26 10.25 -11.38
C PHE A 97 -17.95 8.90 -11.47
N VAL A 98 -17.87 8.26 -12.63
CA VAL A 98 -18.30 6.86 -12.83
C VAL A 98 -17.05 6.00 -12.90
N ALA A 99 -17.05 4.81 -12.28
CA ALA A 99 -15.85 4.00 -12.12
C ALA A 99 -15.13 3.63 -13.43
N ASP A 100 -15.86 3.57 -14.55
CA ASP A 100 -15.32 3.28 -15.88
C ASP A 100 -14.80 4.53 -16.62
N ASP A 101 -15.04 5.73 -16.10
CA ASP A 101 -14.55 7.01 -16.61
C ASP A 101 -14.20 7.97 -15.43
N PRO A 102 -13.12 7.69 -14.67
CA PRO A 102 -12.76 8.45 -13.47
C PRO A 102 -12.24 9.86 -13.75
N GLU A 103 -11.86 10.17 -15.00
CA GLU A 103 -11.37 11.50 -15.39
C GLU A 103 -12.51 12.49 -15.63
N LYS A 104 -13.71 11.99 -15.93
CA LYS A 104 -14.89 12.82 -16.16
C LYS A 104 -15.63 13.08 -14.86
N LEU A 105 -15.55 14.32 -14.39
CA LEU A 105 -16.30 14.80 -13.23
C LEU A 105 -17.62 15.45 -13.66
N TYR A 106 -18.70 15.06 -12.98
CA TYR A 106 -20.01 15.69 -13.03
C TYR A 106 -20.23 16.50 -11.75
N LEU A 107 -20.56 17.77 -11.90
CA LEU A 107 -20.89 18.65 -10.80
C LEU A 107 -22.41 18.62 -10.52
N PRO A 108 -22.85 19.06 -9.32
CA PRO A 108 -24.26 19.26 -9.06
C PRO A 108 -24.91 20.16 -10.13
N GLY A 109 -26.09 19.77 -10.62
CA GLY A 109 -26.79 20.46 -11.71
C GLY A 109 -26.38 20.03 -13.13
N ASP A 110 -25.29 19.26 -13.30
CA ASP A 110 -24.90 18.76 -14.61
C ASP A 110 -25.92 17.76 -15.19
N SER A 111 -25.88 17.60 -16.51
CA SER A 111 -26.74 16.67 -17.25
C SER A 111 -26.01 15.37 -17.60
N TYR A 112 -26.62 14.25 -17.23
CA TYR A 112 -26.21 12.89 -17.57
C TYR A 112 -27.18 12.28 -18.59
N THR A 113 -26.65 11.76 -19.71
CA THR A 113 -27.47 11.35 -20.86
C THR A 113 -27.35 9.89 -21.27
N ASP A 114 -26.38 9.13 -20.73
CA ASP A 114 -26.27 7.72 -21.11
C ASP A 114 -27.48 6.92 -20.60
N ASP A 115 -27.88 5.93 -21.39
CA ASP A 115 -29.00 5.03 -21.11
C ASP A 115 -28.49 3.71 -20.52
N ARG A 116 -28.05 3.78 -19.25
CA ARG A 116 -27.56 2.62 -18.49
C ARG A 116 -27.66 2.84 -16.98
N GLU A 117 -27.64 1.74 -16.23
CA GLU A 117 -27.43 1.77 -14.78
C GLU A 117 -26.08 2.39 -14.46
N THR A 118 -26.05 3.30 -13.48
CA THR A 118 -24.87 4.11 -13.17
C THR A 118 -24.74 4.33 -11.68
N GLU A 119 -23.53 4.09 -11.16
CA GLU A 119 -23.13 4.51 -9.81
C GLU A 119 -22.19 5.72 -9.91
N PHE A 120 -22.61 6.83 -9.32
CA PHE A 120 -21.79 8.03 -9.16
C PHE A 120 -21.02 7.96 -7.84
N LEU A 121 -19.69 8.01 -7.95
CA LEU A 121 -18.75 7.99 -6.83
C LEU A 121 -18.24 9.41 -6.55
N ALA A 122 -18.26 9.83 -5.29
CA ALA A 122 -17.73 11.14 -4.93
C ALA A 122 -16.20 11.20 -5.08
N SER A 123 -15.71 12.26 -5.72
CA SER A 123 -14.31 12.65 -5.78
C SER A 123 -14.03 13.74 -4.74
N TRP A 124 -12.84 13.69 -4.15
CA TRP A 124 -12.48 14.49 -2.98
C TRP A 124 -11.10 15.10 -3.14
N LYS A 125 -10.94 16.36 -2.74
CA LYS A 125 -9.65 17.04 -2.59
C LYS A 125 -9.40 17.32 -1.11
N LEU A 126 -8.22 16.93 -0.59
CA LEU A 126 -7.85 17.22 0.80
C LEU A 126 -7.71 18.73 1.00
N ASP A 127 -8.24 19.24 2.12
CA ASP A 127 -8.15 20.65 2.47
C ASP A 127 -6.74 20.98 3.00
N GLU A 128 -6.06 21.95 2.39
CA GLU A 128 -4.67 22.32 2.71
C GLU A 128 -4.54 23.15 4.01
N SER A 129 -5.63 23.73 4.49
CA SER A 129 -5.68 24.48 5.75
C SER A 129 -7.00 24.21 6.47
N THR A 130 -6.95 23.44 7.54
CA THR A 130 -8.06 23.36 8.50
C THR A 130 -7.68 24.19 9.72
N ASP A 131 -8.63 24.97 10.24
CA ASP A 131 -8.48 25.73 11.49
C ASP A 131 -8.46 24.81 12.74
N ASP A 132 -8.43 23.49 12.57
CA ASP A 132 -8.32 22.54 13.69
C ASP A 132 -6.83 22.32 14.00
N PRO A 133 -6.31 22.89 15.11
CA PRO A 133 -4.90 22.81 15.45
C PRO A 133 -4.43 21.38 15.74
N LYS A 134 -5.36 20.42 15.89
CA LYS A 134 -5.06 19.00 16.09
C LYS A 134 -4.97 18.20 14.79
N LEU A 135 -5.18 18.82 13.63
CA LEU A 135 -5.15 18.11 12.34
C LEU A 135 -3.87 18.43 11.58
N GLY A 136 -3.11 17.39 11.28
CA GLY A 136 -1.87 17.42 10.53
C GLY A 136 -2.09 17.52 9.03
N THR A 137 -3.03 18.36 8.55
CA THR A 137 -3.16 18.62 7.10
C THR A 137 -2.19 19.70 6.61
N ASN A 138 -1.25 20.13 7.46
CA ASN A 138 -0.22 21.10 7.11
C ASN A 138 0.82 20.42 6.19
N ARG A 139 0.58 20.49 4.88
CA ARG A 139 1.56 20.03 3.89
C ARG A 139 2.77 20.97 3.89
N ILE A 140 3.98 20.41 3.93
CA ILE A 140 5.22 21.15 3.76
C ILE A 140 5.91 20.75 2.44
N SER A 141 6.64 21.71 1.87
CA SER A 141 7.61 21.50 0.79
C SER A 141 9.00 21.89 1.30
N PHE A 142 10.02 21.15 0.91
CA PHE A 142 11.40 21.44 1.26
C PHE A 142 12.18 22.06 0.09
N SER A 143 13.30 22.70 0.40
CA SER A 143 14.14 23.39 -0.58
C SER A 143 15.11 22.47 -1.33
N GLY A 144 15.32 21.23 -0.82
CA GLY A 144 16.35 20.31 -1.29
C GLY A 144 17.76 20.65 -0.80
N LYS A 145 17.91 21.60 0.14
CA LYS A 145 19.20 22.02 0.70
C LYS A 145 19.32 21.62 2.16
N HIS A 146 20.45 21.01 2.51
CA HIS A 146 20.71 20.52 3.85
C HIS A 146 20.69 21.63 4.90
N GLU A 147 21.28 22.79 4.60
CA GLU A 147 21.40 23.92 5.53
C GLU A 147 20.07 24.64 5.84
N ASP A 148 19.04 24.40 5.03
CA ASP A 148 17.73 25.00 5.23
C ASP A 148 16.94 24.19 6.27
N ILE A 149 17.18 24.49 7.55
CA ILE A 149 16.54 23.79 8.67
C ILE A 149 15.13 24.32 8.92
N PHE A 150 14.15 23.41 8.92
CA PHE A 150 12.77 23.68 9.34
C PHE A 150 12.50 23.06 10.71
N VAL A 151 12.02 23.84 11.68
CA VAL A 151 11.59 23.31 12.99
C VAL A 151 10.07 23.26 13.04
N THR A 152 9.53 22.07 13.25
CA THR A 152 8.08 21.84 13.30
C THR A 152 7.50 22.41 14.60
N ASP A 153 6.58 23.37 14.52
CA ASP A 153 5.86 23.94 15.68
C ASP A 153 4.52 23.25 15.98
N LYS A 154 4.09 22.35 15.07
CA LYS A 154 2.88 21.51 15.12
C LYS A 154 3.09 20.29 14.19
N TYR A 155 2.03 19.52 13.93
CA TYR A 155 2.06 18.40 13.01
C TYR A 155 2.12 18.83 11.55
N TYR A 156 3.10 18.32 10.80
CA TYR A 156 3.25 18.53 9.36
C TYR A 156 3.27 17.20 8.61
N TYR A 157 3.08 17.26 7.29
CA TYR A 157 3.40 16.13 6.43
C TYR A 157 4.05 16.58 5.12
N TYR A 158 4.89 15.73 4.57
CA TYR A 158 5.40 15.81 3.21
C TYR A 158 4.80 14.68 2.39
N GLU A 159 4.42 14.99 1.15
CA GLU A 159 3.95 13.99 0.18
C GLU A 159 4.95 13.90 -0.97
N GLY A 160 5.62 12.76 -1.06
CA GLY A 160 6.44 12.37 -2.20
C GLY A 160 5.69 11.46 -3.17
N GLU A 161 6.43 10.94 -4.15
CA GLU A 161 5.89 10.03 -5.16
C GLU A 161 5.53 8.64 -4.58
N LYS A 162 6.43 8.06 -3.78
CA LYS A 162 6.29 6.71 -3.22
C LYS A 162 5.87 6.69 -1.74
N PHE A 163 5.90 7.82 -1.06
CA PHE A 163 5.74 7.89 0.39
C PHE A 163 5.13 9.20 0.88
N PHE A 164 4.61 9.16 2.11
CA PHE A 164 4.37 10.32 2.96
C PHE A 164 5.38 10.30 4.11
N VAL A 165 5.82 11.48 4.55
CA VAL A 165 6.51 11.65 5.83
C VAL A 165 5.63 12.49 6.72
N PHE A 166 5.36 12.01 7.93
CA PHE A 166 4.59 12.69 8.95
C PHE A 166 5.54 13.16 10.02
N PHE A 167 5.53 14.46 10.30
CA PHE A 167 6.44 15.09 11.25
C PHE A 167 5.67 15.49 12.48
N ASP A 168 6.03 14.86 13.60
CA ASP A 168 5.64 15.33 14.92
C ASP A 168 6.20 16.74 15.19
N LYS A 169 5.62 17.43 16.17
CA LYS A 169 6.08 18.73 16.65
C LYS A 169 7.49 18.63 17.27
N ASP A 170 8.23 19.74 17.30
CA ASP A 170 9.54 19.91 17.91
C ASP A 170 10.68 19.09 17.27
N LEU A 171 10.52 18.71 16.00
CA LEU A 171 11.56 18.14 15.17
C LEU A 171 12.29 19.23 14.37
N LYS A 172 13.62 19.14 14.29
CA LYS A 172 14.49 19.92 13.38
C LYS A 172 14.73 19.10 12.12
N ILE A 173 14.26 19.59 10.98
CA ILE A 173 14.22 18.86 9.71
C ILE A 173 15.10 19.59 8.69
N PRO A 174 16.20 18.97 8.23
CA PRO A 174 16.97 19.49 7.10
C PRO A 174 16.16 19.50 5.80
N GLY A 175 16.38 20.52 4.98
CA GLY A 175 15.65 20.75 3.75
C GLY A 175 15.88 19.71 2.64
N ASP A 176 16.82 18.78 2.82
CA ASP A 176 17.09 17.67 1.91
C ASP A 176 16.65 16.30 2.45
N LEU A 177 16.08 16.23 3.67
CA LEU A 177 15.73 14.97 4.33
C LEU A 177 14.84 14.07 3.45
N CYS A 178 13.76 14.63 2.89
CA CYS A 178 12.82 13.84 2.10
C CYS A 178 13.40 13.38 0.76
N ASP A 179 14.29 14.17 0.15
CA ASP A 179 14.98 13.77 -1.08
C ASP A 179 15.95 12.62 -0.80
N ASN A 180 16.65 12.66 0.34
CA ASN A 180 17.54 11.58 0.76
C ASN A 180 16.78 10.31 1.16
N ILE A 181 15.59 10.41 1.78
CA ILE A 181 14.69 9.26 1.99
C ILE A 181 14.28 8.64 0.64
N ALA A 182 13.95 9.46 -0.36
CA ALA A 182 13.62 8.97 -1.70
C ALA A 182 14.80 8.22 -2.33
N LEU A 183 16.03 8.73 -2.21
CA LEU A 183 17.25 8.04 -2.64
C LEU A 183 17.45 6.69 -1.95
N VAL A 184 17.19 6.61 -0.64
CA VAL A 184 17.24 5.34 0.12
C VAL A 184 16.22 4.34 -0.43
N MET A 185 14.99 4.77 -0.68
CA MET A 185 13.95 3.90 -1.24
C MET A 185 14.32 3.40 -2.64
N ASP A 186 14.82 4.28 -3.51
CA ASP A 186 15.25 3.93 -4.86
C ASP A 186 16.42 2.93 -4.83
N GLN A 187 17.40 3.16 -3.95
CA GLN A 187 18.53 2.25 -3.79
C GLN A 187 18.09 0.88 -3.23
N LEU A 188 17.13 0.84 -2.29
CA LEU A 188 16.57 -0.42 -1.82
C LEU A 188 15.90 -1.22 -2.94
N GLU A 189 15.13 -0.57 -3.82
CA GLU A 189 14.53 -1.23 -4.98
C GLU A 189 15.60 -1.78 -5.93
N GLU A 190 16.69 -1.04 -6.16
CA GLU A 190 17.83 -1.47 -6.97
C GLU A 190 18.53 -2.69 -6.36
N GLU A 191 18.89 -2.63 -5.08
CA GLU A 191 19.65 -3.69 -4.40
C GLU A 191 18.83 -4.98 -4.22
N THR A 192 17.52 -4.87 -4.00
CA THR A 192 16.65 -6.03 -3.71
C THR A 192 15.95 -6.58 -4.95
N GLY A 193 15.79 -5.78 -6.01
CA GLY A 193 14.92 -6.11 -7.15
C GLY A 193 13.43 -6.23 -6.79
N LEU A 194 13.04 -5.71 -5.62
CA LEU A 194 11.66 -5.55 -5.15
C LEU A 194 11.16 -4.14 -5.48
N SER A 195 9.89 -3.87 -5.19
CA SER A 195 9.30 -2.55 -5.41
C SER A 195 8.30 -2.18 -4.33
N PHE A 196 8.33 -0.91 -3.91
CA PHE A 196 7.35 -0.32 -3.01
C PHE A 196 5.98 -0.14 -3.67
N ASP A 197 5.87 -0.14 -5.01
CA ASP A 197 4.58 -0.12 -5.72
C ASP A 197 3.95 -1.53 -5.86
N TYR A 198 4.70 -2.57 -5.48
CA TYR A 198 4.29 -3.96 -5.64
C TYR A 198 3.02 -4.32 -4.85
N PRO A 199 2.13 -5.15 -5.41
CA PRO A 199 0.72 -5.12 -5.05
C PRO A 199 0.33 -6.20 -4.03
N GLU A 200 -0.21 -5.74 -2.91
CA GLU A 200 -1.30 -6.42 -2.19
C GLU A 200 -2.39 -5.41 -1.83
N LYS A 201 -3.59 -5.89 -1.49
CA LYS A 201 -4.63 -5.04 -0.87
C LYS A 201 -4.08 -4.54 0.46
N VAL A 202 -3.44 -3.37 0.45
CA VAL A 202 -2.87 -2.78 1.63
C VAL A 202 -4.02 -2.53 2.63
N PRO A 203 -4.01 -3.15 3.84
CA PRO A 203 -5.10 -3.04 4.80
C PRO A 203 -5.47 -1.58 5.05
N SER A 204 -6.77 -1.25 5.11
CA SER A 204 -7.25 0.11 5.40
C SER A 204 -6.47 0.73 6.56
N MET A 205 -5.97 1.96 6.37
CA MET A 205 -5.24 2.74 7.39
C MET A 205 -5.96 2.83 8.74
N SER A 206 -7.29 2.65 8.75
CA SER A 206 -8.09 2.68 9.97
C SER A 206 -7.66 1.64 11.02
N LEU A 207 -7.27 0.43 10.61
CA LEU A 207 -6.93 -0.64 11.56
C LEU A 207 -5.55 -0.45 12.22
N VAL A 208 -4.71 0.40 11.65
CA VAL A 208 -3.29 0.54 12.01
C VAL A 208 -3.02 1.81 12.81
N ARG A 209 -3.73 2.91 12.51
CA ARG A 209 -3.59 4.17 13.25
C ARG A 209 -4.05 4.07 14.70
N ASP A 210 -5.05 3.23 14.95
CA ASP A 210 -5.68 3.08 16.27
C ASP A 210 -4.70 2.52 17.32
N SER A 211 -3.62 1.84 16.92
CA SER A 211 -2.66 1.24 17.87
C SER A 211 -1.57 2.17 18.40
N PHE A 212 -1.20 3.24 17.67
CA PHE A 212 -0.10 4.12 18.09
C PHE A 212 -0.58 5.52 18.49
N PHE A 213 -1.50 6.10 17.72
CA PHE A 213 -2.06 7.43 18.00
C PHE A 213 -3.54 7.36 18.43
N GLY A 214 -4.18 6.19 18.34
CA GLY A 214 -5.59 6.03 18.70
C GLY A 214 -6.52 6.95 17.91
N GLU A 215 -7.57 7.44 18.58
CA GLU A 215 -8.49 8.42 18.01
C GLU A 215 -7.86 9.81 17.79
N ASP A 216 -6.69 10.06 18.37
CA ASP A 216 -5.97 11.34 18.38
C ASP A 216 -4.97 11.50 17.23
N ASP A 217 -4.91 10.58 16.27
CA ASP A 217 -4.04 10.72 15.10
C ASP A 217 -4.33 12.02 14.30
N PRO A 218 -3.36 12.93 14.18
CA PRO A 218 -3.55 14.19 13.48
C PRO A 218 -3.64 14.03 11.95
N TRP A 219 -3.07 12.97 11.38
CA TRP A 219 -3.04 12.67 9.93
C TRP A 219 -4.15 11.72 9.50
N ARG A 220 -5.13 11.56 10.37
CA ARG A 220 -6.27 10.67 10.25
C ARG A 220 -7.04 10.69 8.94
N TYR A 221 -7.03 11.84 8.29
CA TYR A 221 -7.78 12.06 7.08
C TYR A 221 -6.95 11.85 5.82
N ILE A 222 -5.62 11.72 5.90
CA ILE A 222 -4.75 11.55 4.73
C ILE A 222 -4.88 10.14 4.16
N GLU A 223 -5.26 10.06 2.89
CA GLU A 223 -5.30 8.82 2.13
C GLU A 223 -4.11 8.73 1.21
N GLY A 224 -3.27 7.71 1.41
CA GLY A 224 -2.03 7.58 0.64
C GLY A 224 -2.01 6.46 -0.38
N GLY A 225 -3.15 5.81 -0.66
CA GLY A 225 -3.22 4.71 -1.61
C GLY A 225 -2.19 3.61 -1.28
N LYS A 226 -1.22 3.40 -2.18
CA LYS A 226 -0.12 2.43 -2.00
C LYS A 226 1.14 3.01 -1.36
N LYS A 227 1.24 4.34 -1.19
CA LYS A 227 2.44 5.02 -0.67
C LYS A 227 2.79 4.51 0.73
N VAL A 228 4.09 4.50 1.05
CA VAL A 228 4.61 4.18 2.39
C VAL A 228 4.38 5.36 3.33
N PHE A 229 4.02 5.10 4.58
CA PHE A 229 3.78 6.12 5.59
C PHE A 229 4.95 6.12 6.58
N ILE A 230 5.73 7.20 6.62
CA ILE A 230 6.90 7.32 7.49
C ILE A 230 6.56 8.30 8.60
N TYR A 231 6.40 7.83 9.83
CA TYR A 231 6.13 8.66 10.99
C TYR A 231 7.43 8.98 11.71
N LEU A 232 7.83 10.25 11.69
CA LEU A 232 8.94 10.75 12.50
C LEU A 232 8.35 11.32 13.78
N VAL A 233 8.62 10.65 14.90
CA VAL A 233 7.97 10.93 16.18
C VAL A 233 8.96 11.38 17.24
N ALA A 234 8.48 12.26 18.13
CA ALA A 234 9.26 12.78 19.23
C ALA A 234 8.98 12.00 20.52
N ASP A 235 10.04 11.48 21.16
CA ASP A 235 9.96 10.82 22.46
C ASP A 235 9.95 11.85 23.60
N ARG A 236 8.78 12.42 23.88
CA ARG A 236 8.64 13.46 24.92
C ARG A 236 8.65 12.93 26.36
N GLU A 237 8.56 11.62 26.51
CA GLU A 237 8.52 10.95 27.83
C GLU A 237 9.87 10.38 28.22
N GLY A 238 10.85 10.36 27.31
CA GLY A 238 12.13 9.69 27.54
C GLY A 238 11.97 8.17 27.66
N ALA A 239 10.92 7.61 27.05
CA ALA A 239 10.57 6.20 27.20
C ALA A 239 11.55 5.27 26.46
N GLY A 240 12.43 5.83 25.63
CA GLY A 240 13.37 5.07 24.81
C GLY A 240 12.65 4.32 23.70
N TYR A 241 11.64 4.94 23.10
CA TYR A 241 10.90 4.33 21.99
C TYR A 241 11.87 3.93 20.87
N ILE A 242 11.71 2.71 20.38
CA ILE A 242 12.50 2.16 19.28
C ILE A 242 11.73 2.39 17.98
N SER A 243 12.43 2.52 16.86
CA SER A 243 11.82 2.44 15.53
C SER A 243 11.06 1.12 15.37
N VAL A 244 9.87 1.18 14.77
CA VAL A 244 9.02 0.00 14.56
C VAL A 244 8.46 0.05 13.14
N SER A 245 8.62 -1.06 12.41
CA SER A 245 7.95 -1.27 11.14
C SER A 245 6.58 -1.93 11.34
N GLY A 246 5.61 -1.50 10.53
CA GLY A 246 4.26 -2.04 10.56
C GLY A 246 4.16 -3.41 9.90
N VAL A 247 3.45 -4.35 10.56
CA VAL A 247 3.22 -5.74 10.10
C VAL A 247 2.59 -5.86 8.69
N SER A 248 2.08 -4.76 8.13
CA SER A 248 1.43 -4.72 6.81
C SER A 248 2.29 -4.15 5.67
N GLY A 249 3.56 -3.79 5.92
CA GLY A 249 4.42 -3.15 4.91
C GLY A 249 3.92 -1.78 4.46
N ARG A 250 3.03 -1.15 5.24
CA ARG A 250 2.39 0.14 4.89
C ARG A 250 3.07 1.33 5.55
N TYR A 251 3.62 1.16 6.74
CA TYR A 251 4.13 2.26 7.53
C TYR A 251 5.35 1.85 8.36
N ILE A 252 6.12 2.86 8.74
CA ILE A 252 7.19 2.77 9.73
C ILE A 252 7.04 3.96 10.68
N THR A 253 7.35 3.73 11.94
CA THR A 253 7.54 4.78 12.93
C THR A 253 9.01 4.81 13.29
N ILE A 254 9.64 5.96 13.17
CA ILE A 254 11.05 6.16 13.47
C ILE A 254 11.18 7.24 14.53
N VAL A 255 11.90 6.89 15.59
CA VAL A 255 12.34 7.84 16.61
C VAL A 255 13.79 8.18 16.28
N MET A 256 14.03 9.38 15.76
CA MET A 256 15.38 9.84 15.42
C MET A 256 15.78 10.98 16.35
N TYR A 257 16.65 10.66 17.30
CA TYR A 257 17.20 11.63 18.24
C TYR A 257 17.99 12.74 17.53
N GLU A 258 18.55 12.45 16.36
CA GLU A 258 19.24 13.40 15.48
C GLU A 258 18.32 14.49 14.95
N LEU A 259 17.00 14.23 14.89
CA LEU A 259 15.98 15.17 14.43
C LEU A 259 15.31 15.93 15.57
N PHE A 260 15.70 15.73 16.83
CA PHE A 260 15.08 16.45 17.94
C PHE A 260 15.58 17.89 18.00
N SER A 261 14.67 18.86 18.09
CA SER A 261 15.02 20.26 18.29
C SER A 261 15.75 20.47 19.62
N ASP A 262 16.45 21.60 19.76
CA ASP A 262 17.06 21.99 21.02
C ASP A 262 16.03 22.09 22.15
N GLU A 263 14.81 22.56 21.87
CA GLU A 263 13.74 22.68 22.85
C GLU A 263 13.32 21.31 23.37
N LEU A 264 13.00 20.37 22.47
CA LEU A 264 12.63 19.01 22.83
C LEU A 264 13.75 18.31 23.61
N TRP A 265 14.98 18.37 23.10
CA TRP A 265 16.14 17.74 23.74
C TRP A 265 16.32 18.18 25.20
N ASN A 266 16.18 19.49 25.44
CA ASN A 266 16.38 20.06 26.77
C ASN A 266 15.16 19.92 27.69
N SER A 267 13.97 19.63 27.14
CA SER A 267 12.75 19.43 27.91
C SER A 267 12.68 18.08 28.62
N VAL A 268 13.37 17.06 28.10
CA VAL A 268 13.38 15.70 28.65
C VAL A 268 14.64 15.50 29.50
N PRO A 269 14.53 15.29 30.83
CA PRO A 269 15.69 15.15 31.71
C PRO A 269 16.68 14.07 31.26
N ASP A 270 16.16 12.92 30.83
CA ASP A 270 16.97 11.78 30.40
C ASP A 270 17.80 12.08 29.15
N PHE A 271 17.37 13.00 28.28
CA PHE A 271 18.15 13.42 27.11
C PHE A 271 19.10 14.57 27.43
N ARG A 272 18.63 15.57 28.20
CA ARG A 272 19.44 16.72 28.62
C ARG A 272 20.71 16.28 29.34
N ASP A 273 20.59 15.27 30.19
CA ASP A 273 21.70 14.76 31.00
C ASP A 273 22.48 13.65 30.26
N ASN A 274 22.07 13.30 29.03
CA ASN A 274 22.70 12.28 28.20
C ASN A 274 23.93 12.84 27.46
N PRO A 275 25.15 12.33 27.74
CA PRO A 275 26.36 12.76 27.04
C PRO A 275 26.39 12.31 25.58
N TRP A 276 25.49 11.43 25.14
CA TRP A 276 25.39 10.86 23.79
C TRP A 276 24.61 11.73 22.79
N ARG A 277 24.32 13.02 23.08
CA ARG A 277 23.85 13.99 22.08
C ARG A 277 24.94 14.27 21.01
N LEU A 278 25.30 13.25 20.24
CA LEU A 278 26.62 13.17 19.60
C LEU A 278 26.57 12.98 18.09
N ALA A 279 25.41 12.76 17.48
CA ALA A 279 25.32 12.70 16.03
C ALA A 279 25.01 14.09 15.48
N ASP A 280 26.00 14.69 14.82
CA ASP A 280 25.90 15.89 14.00
C ASP A 280 25.44 15.58 12.56
N TYR A 281 24.86 14.40 12.36
CA TYR A 281 24.48 13.85 11.06
C TYR A 281 23.18 13.05 11.17
N ILE A 282 22.47 12.89 10.05
CA ILE A 282 21.29 12.01 9.98
C ILE A 282 21.71 10.59 9.62
N SER A 283 21.32 9.60 10.44
CA SER A 283 21.58 8.19 10.14
C SER A 283 20.59 7.63 9.11
N TYR A 284 20.94 7.72 7.83
CA TYR A 284 20.15 7.10 6.74
C TYR A 284 20.17 5.57 6.74
N TYR A 285 21.10 4.95 7.48
CA TYR A 285 21.05 3.52 7.78
C TYR A 285 19.72 3.10 8.42
N ILE A 286 19.22 3.87 9.40
CA ILE A 286 17.96 3.57 10.10
C ILE A 286 16.79 3.59 9.11
N PHE A 287 16.74 4.60 8.24
CA PHE A 287 15.75 4.65 7.17
C PHE A 287 15.83 3.42 6.28
N ALA A 288 17.03 3.05 5.83
CA ALA A 288 17.23 1.89 4.97
C ALA A 288 16.78 0.59 5.64
N HIS A 289 17.09 0.40 6.93
CA HIS A 289 16.68 -0.78 7.72
C HIS A 289 15.16 -0.91 7.84
N GLU A 290 14.49 0.15 8.31
CA GLU A 290 13.04 0.12 8.52
C GLU A 290 12.25 0.06 7.20
N LEU A 291 12.77 0.72 6.15
CA LEU A 291 12.18 0.64 4.82
C LEU A 291 12.41 -0.74 4.18
N ALA A 292 13.51 -1.44 4.49
CA ALA A 292 13.72 -2.82 4.04
C ALA A 292 12.67 -3.76 4.66
N HIS A 293 12.37 -3.65 5.96
CA HIS A 293 11.26 -4.38 6.59
C HIS A 293 9.92 -4.11 5.91
N THR A 294 9.67 -2.84 5.59
CA THR A 294 8.45 -2.43 4.89
C THR A 294 8.37 -3.07 3.51
N LEU A 295 9.47 -3.06 2.78
CA LEU A 295 9.58 -3.60 1.43
C LEU A 295 9.36 -5.12 1.43
N THR A 296 10.02 -5.87 2.30
CA THR A 296 9.86 -7.33 2.40
C THR A 296 8.45 -7.71 2.84
N SER A 297 7.86 -6.98 3.81
CA SER A 297 6.51 -7.23 4.31
C SER A 297 5.41 -7.04 3.26
N ARG A 298 5.63 -6.19 2.23
CA ARG A 298 4.70 -6.05 1.08
C ARG A 298 4.62 -7.31 0.21
N TYR A 299 5.63 -8.16 0.28
CA TYR A 299 5.68 -9.42 -0.45
C TYR A 299 5.28 -10.59 0.44
N HIS A 300 5.79 -10.62 1.67
CA HIS A 300 5.45 -11.62 2.66
C HIS A 300 5.81 -11.18 4.10
N PRO A 301 4.83 -11.01 5.02
CA PRO A 301 5.11 -10.59 6.40
C PRO A 301 5.49 -11.76 7.33
N GLY A 302 5.42 -12.99 6.85
CA GLY A 302 5.55 -14.20 7.67
C GLY A 302 6.98 -14.67 7.86
N LEU A 303 7.90 -13.78 8.25
CA LEU A 303 9.34 -14.07 8.36
C LEU A 303 9.76 -14.34 9.82
N THR A 304 10.84 -15.09 10.01
CA THR A 304 11.52 -15.25 11.32
C THR A 304 12.42 -14.04 11.60
N SER A 305 12.89 -13.88 12.83
CA SER A 305 13.72 -12.75 13.26
C SER A 305 15.05 -12.69 12.51
N ILE A 306 15.75 -13.82 12.35
CA ILE A 306 17.00 -13.91 11.59
C ILE A 306 16.79 -13.48 10.14
N ILE A 307 15.68 -13.89 9.52
CA ILE A 307 15.42 -13.52 8.12
C ILE A 307 15.02 -12.06 8.01
N SER A 308 14.09 -11.60 8.86
CA SER A 308 13.58 -10.23 8.80
C SER A 308 14.67 -9.23 9.14
N GLU A 309 15.28 -9.32 10.33
CA GLU A 309 16.32 -8.39 10.76
C GLU A 309 17.61 -8.57 9.96
N GLY A 310 17.96 -9.81 9.64
CA GLY A 310 19.16 -10.09 8.85
C GLY A 310 19.11 -9.53 7.44
N SER A 311 17.98 -9.67 6.75
CA SER A 311 17.82 -9.08 5.42
C SER A 311 17.77 -7.55 5.50
N ALA A 312 17.07 -6.98 6.48
CA ALA A 312 17.02 -5.54 6.69
C ALA A 312 18.42 -4.96 6.96
N ASP A 313 19.20 -5.55 7.87
CA ASP A 313 20.56 -5.14 8.23
C ASP A 313 21.52 -5.28 7.03
N TYR A 314 21.39 -6.36 6.25
CA TYR A 314 22.18 -6.58 5.02
C TYR A 314 21.90 -5.55 3.93
N TYR A 315 20.63 -5.28 3.62
CA TYR A 315 20.29 -4.32 2.56
C TYR A 315 20.50 -2.88 3.03
N ALA A 316 20.33 -2.58 4.32
CA ALA A 316 20.71 -1.29 4.88
C ALA A 316 22.22 -1.02 4.73
N GLU A 317 23.07 -2.02 4.99
CA GLU A 317 24.51 -1.93 4.71
C GLU A 317 24.77 -1.60 3.22
N ARG A 318 24.16 -2.35 2.30
CA ARG A 318 24.38 -2.16 0.85
C ARG A 318 23.97 -0.77 0.39
N VAL A 319 22.81 -0.29 0.85
CA VAL A 319 22.33 1.07 0.58
C VAL A 319 23.28 2.12 1.15
N SER A 320 23.69 1.99 2.42
CA SER A 320 24.66 2.91 3.03
C SER A 320 25.98 2.93 2.27
N ARG A 321 26.48 1.76 1.83
CA ARG A 321 27.69 1.63 1.03
C ARG A 321 27.56 2.29 -0.35
N ALA A 322 26.42 2.14 -1.01
CA ALA A 322 26.15 2.72 -2.33
C ALA A 322 25.98 4.25 -2.28
N LEU A 323 25.36 4.77 -1.22
CA LEU A 323 25.05 6.19 -1.07
C LEU A 323 26.09 6.99 -0.29
N LYS A 324 27.12 6.37 0.29
CA LYS A 324 28.12 7.04 1.17
C LYS A 324 28.75 8.31 0.59
N ASP A 325 28.92 8.41 -0.73
CA ASP A 325 29.58 9.54 -1.39
C ASP A 325 28.58 10.63 -1.81
N ARG A 326 27.29 10.50 -1.47
CA ARG A 326 26.20 11.42 -1.86
C ARG A 326 26.12 12.67 -0.98
N SER A 327 26.36 12.53 0.31
CA SER A 327 26.37 13.63 1.28
C SER A 327 27.21 13.26 2.51
N GLU A 328 27.55 14.26 3.31
CA GLU A 328 28.26 14.03 4.58
C GLU A 328 27.47 13.14 5.55
N ASP A 329 26.13 13.26 5.56
CA ASP A 329 25.25 12.40 6.36
C ASP A 329 25.35 10.92 5.94
N PHE A 330 25.28 10.64 4.64
CA PHE A 330 25.44 9.27 4.15
C PHE A 330 26.83 8.72 4.45
N GLN A 331 27.87 9.54 4.30
CA GLN A 331 29.24 9.14 4.62
C GLN A 331 29.36 8.76 6.10
N LYS A 332 28.94 9.65 7.01
CA LYS A 332 29.01 9.42 8.47
C LYS A 332 28.13 8.25 8.90
N SER A 333 26.97 8.07 8.29
CA SER A 333 26.09 6.92 8.53
C SER A 333 26.79 5.60 8.18
N TYR A 334 27.45 5.53 7.01
CA TYR A 334 28.22 4.35 6.61
C TYR A 334 29.46 4.10 7.50
N GLU A 335 30.21 5.14 7.84
CA GLU A 335 31.38 5.04 8.72
C GLU A 335 31.00 4.56 10.13
N ASN A 336 29.89 5.07 10.68
CA ASN A 336 29.39 4.63 11.97
C ASN A 336 28.92 3.17 11.92
N PHE A 337 28.20 2.78 10.86
CA PHE A 337 27.82 1.38 10.66
C PHE A 337 29.06 0.46 10.61
N GLU A 338 30.06 0.76 9.78
CA GLU A 338 31.30 -0.03 9.67
C GLU A 338 32.03 -0.13 11.01
N LYS A 339 32.01 0.92 11.83
CA LYS A 339 32.60 0.92 13.17
C LYS A 339 31.85 -0.01 14.12
N VAL A 340 30.52 0.08 14.17
CA VAL A 340 29.67 -0.79 15.01
C VAL A 340 29.81 -2.23 14.56
N GLN A 341 29.67 -2.51 13.27
CA GLN A 341 29.76 -3.83 12.66
C GLN A 341 31.08 -4.54 12.97
N LYS A 342 32.23 -3.83 12.91
CA LYS A 342 33.55 -4.39 13.26
C LYS A 342 33.67 -4.76 14.74
N SER A 343 32.82 -4.21 15.60
CA SER A 343 32.83 -4.47 17.05
C SER A 343 31.81 -5.51 17.48
N THR A 344 30.77 -5.76 16.68
CA THR A 344 29.70 -6.70 17.01
C THR A 344 30.18 -8.14 16.93
N LYS A 345 29.88 -8.91 17.97
CA LYS A 345 30.19 -10.34 18.08
C LYS A 345 28.91 -11.09 18.38
N ILE A 346 28.76 -12.25 17.77
CA ILE A 346 27.71 -13.20 18.12
C ILE A 346 28.14 -14.04 19.33
N ALA A 347 27.22 -14.32 20.24
CA ALA A 347 27.51 -15.14 21.41
C ALA A 347 27.75 -16.61 21.03
N LYS A 348 26.98 -17.13 20.05
CA LYS A 348 27.08 -18.51 19.58
C LYS A 348 28.11 -18.64 18.46
N LYS A 349 29.08 -19.54 18.61
CA LYS A 349 30.08 -19.81 17.57
C LYS A 349 29.44 -20.46 16.34
N ILE A 350 29.54 -19.81 15.19
CA ILE A 350 29.14 -20.39 13.89
C ILE A 350 30.23 -21.36 13.41
N THR A 351 29.80 -22.59 13.13
CA THR A 351 30.61 -23.65 12.52
C THR A 351 29.77 -24.42 11.50
N PRO A 352 30.39 -25.25 10.64
CA PRO A 352 29.63 -26.11 9.73
C PRO A 352 28.65 -27.06 10.42
N GLN A 353 28.81 -27.30 11.73
CA GLN A 353 27.93 -28.15 12.54
C GLN A 353 26.86 -27.37 13.31
N THR A 354 27.07 -26.08 13.61
CA THR A 354 26.17 -25.30 14.49
C THR A 354 25.30 -24.29 13.74
N ALA A 355 25.62 -23.99 12.48
CA ALA A 355 24.93 -22.95 11.71
C ALA A 355 23.41 -23.18 11.58
N GLU A 356 22.98 -24.41 11.27
CA GLU A 356 21.56 -24.74 11.15
C GLU A 356 20.86 -24.65 12.51
N ASP A 357 21.47 -25.18 13.57
CA ASP A 357 20.92 -25.12 14.93
C ASP A 357 20.72 -23.68 15.40
N ILE A 358 21.65 -22.79 15.07
CA ILE A 358 21.53 -21.36 15.39
C ILE A 358 20.36 -20.75 14.61
N PHE A 359 20.26 -21.04 13.31
CA PHE A 359 19.16 -20.56 12.46
C PHE A 359 17.79 -21.04 12.98
N LEU A 360 17.68 -22.28 13.43
CA LEU A 360 16.43 -22.87 13.92
C LEU A 360 15.98 -22.31 15.27
N VAL A 361 16.91 -21.84 16.11
CA VAL A 361 16.61 -21.22 17.41
C VAL A 361 16.17 -19.76 17.25
N ASP A 362 16.58 -19.09 16.16
CA ASP A 362 16.16 -17.73 15.77
C ASP A 362 16.34 -16.65 16.87
N PHE A 363 17.15 -16.95 17.88
CA PHE A 363 17.46 -16.10 19.03
C PHE A 363 16.25 -15.62 19.87
N GLU A 364 15.13 -16.36 19.89
CA GLU A 364 13.98 -16.00 20.74
C GLU A 364 14.10 -16.47 22.20
N ASP A 365 14.77 -17.60 22.44
CA ASP A 365 14.88 -18.23 23.78
C ASP A 365 16.14 -17.80 24.56
N VAL A 366 16.90 -16.84 24.04
CA VAL A 366 18.13 -16.40 24.69
C VAL A 366 17.83 -15.26 25.64
N ASP A 367 18.34 -15.41 26.87
CA ASP A 367 18.53 -14.37 27.87
C ASP A 367 18.77 -13.00 27.21
N HIS A 368 18.11 -11.94 27.68
CA HIS A 368 18.10 -10.59 27.08
C HIS A 368 19.51 -10.04 26.72
N ALA A 369 20.56 -10.65 27.27
CA ALA A 369 21.97 -10.42 26.95
C ALA A 369 22.38 -10.69 25.48
N ASN A 370 21.63 -11.46 24.68
CA ASN A 370 22.00 -11.77 23.27
C ASN A 370 21.07 -11.14 22.21
N ARG A 371 20.22 -10.17 22.60
CA ARG A 371 19.41 -9.41 21.64
C ARG A 371 20.34 -8.66 20.68
N GLY A 372 20.16 -8.84 19.37
CA GLY A 372 21.03 -8.29 18.32
C GLY A 372 21.89 -9.32 17.58
N ASP A 373 22.00 -10.55 18.10
CA ASP A 373 22.69 -11.64 17.40
C ASP A 373 21.94 -12.06 16.11
N GLU A 374 20.62 -11.94 16.10
CA GLU A 374 19.75 -12.23 14.94
C GLU A 374 20.06 -11.32 13.75
N TYR A 375 20.32 -10.04 14.00
CA TYR A 375 20.75 -9.06 13.00
C TYR A 375 22.09 -9.48 12.40
N THR A 376 23.07 -9.75 13.29
CA THR A 376 24.45 -10.03 12.88
C THR A 376 24.55 -11.36 12.14
N PHE A 377 23.97 -12.43 12.69
CA PHE A 377 23.90 -13.74 12.04
C PHE A 377 23.19 -13.64 10.71
N GLY A 378 22.00 -13.02 10.69
CA GLY A 378 21.17 -12.90 9.51
C GLY A 378 21.85 -12.11 8.40
N ARG A 379 22.50 -10.99 8.71
CA ARG A 379 23.27 -10.21 7.73
C ARG A 379 24.40 -11.02 7.11
N MET A 380 25.18 -11.74 7.93
CA MET A 380 26.25 -12.60 7.43
C MET A 380 25.69 -13.74 6.57
N PHE A 381 24.55 -14.29 6.95
CA PHE A 381 23.85 -15.31 6.17
C PHE A 381 23.38 -14.76 4.82
N PHE A 382 22.78 -13.57 4.79
CA PHE A 382 22.35 -12.90 3.55
C PHE A 382 23.52 -12.52 2.65
N GLU A 383 24.65 -12.10 3.22
CA GLU A 383 25.88 -11.89 2.47
C GLU A 383 26.35 -13.18 1.81
N PHE A 384 26.43 -14.29 2.57
CA PHE A 384 26.82 -15.59 2.04
C PHE A 384 25.90 -16.07 0.91
N VAL A 385 24.57 -16.06 1.11
CA VAL A 385 23.65 -16.58 0.10
C VAL A 385 23.63 -15.70 -1.14
N THR A 386 23.81 -14.38 -0.99
CA THR A 386 23.90 -13.47 -2.13
C THR A 386 25.19 -13.69 -2.92
N GLU A 387 26.34 -13.82 -2.25
CA GLU A 387 27.62 -14.14 -2.91
C GLU A 387 27.59 -15.49 -3.64
N ARG A 388 26.86 -16.48 -3.08
CA ARG A 388 26.90 -17.86 -3.56
C ARG A 388 25.80 -18.20 -4.57
N TYR A 389 24.60 -17.66 -4.38
CA TYR A 389 23.40 -18.01 -5.13
C TYR A 389 22.83 -16.82 -5.93
N GLY A 390 23.35 -15.60 -5.72
CA GLY A 390 23.01 -14.40 -6.49
C GLY A 390 22.00 -13.47 -5.82
N ASP A 391 21.89 -12.24 -6.34
CA ASP A 391 21.05 -11.17 -5.77
C ASP A 391 19.54 -11.49 -5.79
N SER A 392 19.08 -12.47 -6.57
CA SER A 392 17.66 -12.86 -6.61
C SER A 392 17.21 -13.66 -5.39
N PHE A 393 18.14 -14.11 -4.54
CA PHE A 393 17.83 -15.04 -3.44
C PHE A 393 16.71 -14.53 -2.52
N LEU A 394 16.74 -13.27 -2.09
CA LEU A 394 15.67 -12.70 -1.24
C LEU A 394 14.31 -12.76 -1.96
N LYS A 395 14.26 -12.40 -3.24
CA LYS A 395 13.02 -12.37 -4.03
C LYS A 395 12.45 -13.77 -4.20
N ASP A 396 13.30 -14.75 -4.50
CA ASP A 396 12.93 -16.15 -4.63
C ASP A 396 12.47 -16.73 -3.29
N PHE A 397 13.14 -16.35 -2.20
CA PHE A 397 12.74 -16.69 -0.84
C PHE A 397 11.34 -16.16 -0.50
N LEU A 398 11.07 -14.87 -0.73
CA LEU A 398 9.76 -14.27 -0.44
C LEU A 398 8.65 -14.92 -1.27
N ALA A 399 8.91 -15.24 -2.54
CA ALA A 399 7.97 -15.95 -3.40
C ALA A 399 7.66 -17.36 -2.86
N GLY A 400 8.70 -18.13 -2.50
CA GLY A 400 8.54 -19.45 -1.90
C GLY A 400 7.85 -19.42 -0.53
N ALA A 401 8.12 -18.40 0.28
CA ALA A 401 7.50 -18.21 1.58
C ALA A 401 5.99 -17.95 1.44
N LYS A 402 5.61 -17.10 0.47
CA LYS A 402 4.22 -16.84 0.12
C LYS A 402 3.51 -18.09 -0.40
N GLU A 403 4.13 -18.86 -1.30
CA GLU A 403 3.56 -20.11 -1.82
C GLU A 403 3.30 -21.12 -0.71
N ARG A 404 4.27 -21.25 0.21
CA ARG A 404 4.18 -22.15 1.36
C ARG A 404 3.25 -21.63 2.44
N ARG A 405 2.83 -20.36 2.41
CA ARG A 405 2.10 -19.71 3.52
C ARG A 405 2.88 -19.86 4.81
N LEU A 406 4.16 -19.47 4.77
CA LEU A 406 4.94 -19.33 5.99
C LEU A 406 4.32 -18.25 6.87
N ARG A 407 4.56 -18.35 8.16
CA ARG A 407 4.03 -17.42 9.14
C ARG A 407 5.18 -16.91 10.00
N SER A 408 5.02 -15.70 10.49
CA SER A 408 5.91 -15.19 11.51
C SER A 408 5.73 -15.99 12.80
N MET A 409 6.71 -15.88 13.66
CA MET A 409 6.84 -16.75 14.83
C MET A 409 5.84 -16.43 15.95
N SER A 410 5.07 -15.35 15.81
CA SER A 410 3.88 -15.10 16.64
C SER A 410 2.75 -16.11 16.43
N SER A 411 2.93 -17.08 15.52
CA SER A 411 2.02 -18.20 15.30
C SER A 411 2.54 -19.51 15.93
N ASP A 412 1.69 -20.13 16.76
CA ASP A 412 2.02 -21.30 17.58
C ASP A 412 2.12 -22.62 16.75
N PRO A 413 3.17 -23.48 16.90
CA PRO A 413 4.40 -23.28 17.68
C PRO A 413 5.63 -22.78 16.85
N PRO A 414 6.47 -21.89 17.40
CA PRO A 414 7.60 -21.23 16.71
C PRO A 414 8.59 -22.17 16.00
N ALA A 415 8.96 -23.29 16.63
CA ALA A 415 9.90 -24.27 16.08
C ALA A 415 9.42 -24.92 14.77
N ARG A 416 8.10 -24.95 14.55
CA ARG A 416 7.54 -25.43 13.28
C ARG A 416 7.84 -24.44 12.17
N GLU A 417 7.69 -23.14 12.42
CA GLU A 417 7.90 -22.14 11.39
C GLU A 417 9.40 -21.96 11.10
N THR A 418 10.30 -21.94 12.10
CA THR A 418 11.75 -21.89 11.83
C THR A 418 12.21 -23.08 10.98
N GLY A 419 11.73 -24.29 11.25
CA GLY A 419 11.99 -25.48 10.44
C GLY A 419 11.49 -25.36 8.99
N ARG A 420 10.31 -24.75 8.78
CA ARG A 420 9.76 -24.52 7.43
C ARG A 420 10.56 -23.47 6.65
N HIS A 421 11.04 -22.44 7.32
CA HIS A 421 11.93 -21.44 6.73
C HIS A 421 13.28 -22.06 6.36
N ALA A 422 13.87 -22.84 7.27
CA ALA A 422 15.12 -23.57 7.02
C ALA A 422 14.98 -24.54 5.83
N GLN A 423 13.85 -25.24 5.72
CA GLN A 423 13.59 -26.10 4.56
C GLN A 423 13.46 -25.28 3.27
N LEU A 424 12.80 -24.12 3.29
CA LEU A 424 12.75 -23.26 2.11
C LEU A 424 14.15 -22.78 1.69
N VAL A 425 15.01 -22.40 2.65
CA VAL A 425 16.41 -22.08 2.38
C VAL A 425 17.11 -23.26 1.69
N LYS A 426 16.96 -24.48 2.22
CA LYS A 426 17.56 -25.71 1.64
C LYS A 426 17.04 -26.02 0.25
N ASP A 427 15.75 -25.80 0.00
CA ASP A 427 15.16 -26.04 -1.32
C ASP A 427 15.68 -25.05 -2.37
N LEU A 428 16.06 -23.83 -1.96
CA LEU A 428 16.63 -22.81 -2.84
C LEU A 428 18.16 -22.93 -3.01
N ALA A 429 18.87 -23.35 -1.96
CA ALA A 429 20.34 -23.27 -1.89
C ALA A 429 21.05 -24.63 -1.72
N GLY A 430 20.31 -25.73 -1.60
CA GLY A 430 20.84 -27.07 -1.34
C GLY A 430 20.80 -27.47 0.13
N GLU A 431 20.73 -28.79 0.38
CA GLU A 431 20.63 -29.38 1.73
C GLU A 431 21.84 -29.06 2.64
N ASP A 432 23.01 -28.79 2.05
CA ASP A 432 24.25 -28.47 2.75
C ASP A 432 24.48 -26.96 2.96
N VAL A 433 23.53 -26.10 2.58
CA VAL A 433 23.63 -24.63 2.65
C VAL A 433 24.12 -24.11 4.01
N PHE A 434 23.62 -24.64 5.13
CA PHE A 434 24.05 -24.20 6.46
C PHE A 434 25.45 -24.69 6.81
N THR A 435 25.82 -25.89 6.38
CA THR A 435 27.20 -26.40 6.52
C THR A 435 28.16 -25.54 5.71
N GLU A 436 27.80 -25.18 4.47
CA GLU A 436 28.59 -24.28 3.63
C GLU A 436 28.68 -22.86 4.20
N PHE A 437 27.59 -22.32 4.75
CA PHE A 437 27.60 -21.05 5.47
C PHE A 437 28.59 -21.08 6.65
N GLY A 438 28.58 -22.16 7.43
CA GLY A 438 29.51 -22.34 8.53
C GLY A 438 30.98 -22.40 8.10
N LYS A 439 31.27 -22.97 6.92
CA LYS A 439 32.61 -22.97 6.31
C LYS A 439 32.99 -21.57 5.83
N TRP A 440 32.09 -20.91 5.11
CA TRP A 440 32.26 -19.55 4.60
C TRP A 440 32.61 -18.60 5.74
N TYR A 441 31.84 -18.63 6.83
CA TYR A 441 32.09 -17.82 8.03
C TYR A 441 33.49 -18.02 8.61
N GLN A 442 33.94 -19.28 8.74
CA GLN A 442 35.25 -19.60 9.32
C GLN A 442 36.43 -19.28 8.40
N SER A 443 36.20 -19.25 7.09
CA SER A 443 37.22 -18.90 6.10
C SER A 443 37.27 -17.40 5.77
N GLY A 444 36.22 -16.67 6.14
CA GLY A 444 35.97 -15.30 5.71
C GLY A 444 36.46 -14.22 6.67
N LYS A 445 36.10 -12.98 6.35
CA LYS A 445 36.49 -11.76 7.09
C LYS A 445 35.98 -11.71 8.55
N TYR A 446 34.98 -12.53 8.88
CA TYR A 446 34.32 -12.58 10.18
C TYR A 446 34.93 -13.59 11.17
N SER A 447 35.91 -14.39 10.76
CA SER A 447 36.48 -15.46 11.58
C SER A 447 37.48 -15.00 12.66
N ARG A 448 37.68 -13.69 12.84
CA ARG A 448 38.76 -13.11 13.68
C ARG A 448 38.30 -12.70 15.07
#